data_AF-A0A5C7FLE4-F1
#
_entry.id   AF-A0A5C7FLE4-F1
#
_cell.length_a   1.000
_cell.length_b   1.000
_cell.length_c   1.000
_cell.angle_alpha   90.00
_cell.angle_beta   90.00
_cell.angle_gamma   90.00
#
_symmetry.space_group_name_H-M   'P 1'
#
loop_
_entity.id
_entity.type
_entity.pdbx_description
1 polymer ?
#
loop_
_entity_poly.entity_id
_entity_poly.type
_entity_poly.pdbx_seq_one_letter_code
_entity_poly.pdbx_strand_id
1 'polypeptide(L)' 'MKIAFGAVVVIVFLVHLFIRDYPFGGALQTIFDVLVISLLAVVAAMALGHLAYRVTKKEKPPIRKDENPEDFKGSQQ' A
#
# COMPACT_ATOMS: atom_id res chain seq x y z
N MET A 1 10.54 -1.63 8.90
CA MET A 1 10.22 -2.23 7.59
C MET A 1 9.49 -1.28 6.62
N LYS A 2 8.41 -0.58 7.03
CA LYS A 2 7.65 0.32 6.12
C LYS A 2 8.47 1.46 5.48
N ILE A 3 9.39 2.04 6.25
CA ILE A 3 10.25 3.16 5.80
C ILE A 3 11.29 2.68 4.77
N ALA A 4 11.80 1.45 4.93
CA ALA A 4 12.76 0.87 4.00
C ALA A 4 12.13 0.61 2.61
N PHE A 5 10.87 0.17 2.57
CA PHE A 5 10.17 -0.05 1.30
C PHE A 5 9.96 1.26 0.52
N GLY A 6 9.55 2.33 1.21
CA GLY A 6 9.41 3.65 0.58
C GLY A 6 10.74 4.18 0.02
N ALA A 7 11.85 4.00 0.73
CA ALA A 7 13.18 4.39 0.26
C ALA A 7 13.61 3.61 -0.99
N VAL A 8 13.33 2.31 -1.05
CA VAL A 8 13.61 1.48 -2.24
C VAL A 8 12.84 1.97 -3.46
N VAL A 9 11.56 2.33 -3.30
CA VAL A 9 10.74 2.88 -4.40
C VAL A 9 11.34 4.19 -4.93
N VAL A 10 11.76 5.10 -4.03
CA VAL A 10 12.37 6.38 -4.43
C VAL A 10 13.69 6.15 -5.16
N ILE A 11 14.55 5.24 -4.68
CA ILE A 11 15.82 4.91 -5.34
C ILE A 11 15.56 4.31 -6.73
N VAL A 12 14.62 3.36 -6.86
CA VAL A 12 14.24 2.76 -8.14
C VAL A 12 13.73 3.81 -9.12
N PHE A 13 12.91 4.76 -8.64
CA PHE A 13 12.40 5.85 -9.47
C PHE A 13 13.50 6.80 -9.94
N LEU A 14 14.44 7.17 -9.06
CA LEU A 14 15.60 7.98 -9.43
C LEU A 14 16.48 7.27 -10.45
N VAL A 15 16.80 5.99 -10.24
CA VAL A 15 17.56 5.17 -11.19
C VAL A 15 16.86 5.10 -12.55
N HIS A 16 15.53 4.96 -12.56
CA HIS A 16 14.75 4.96 -13.79
C HIS A 16 14.84 6.27 -14.57
N LEU A 17 14.82 7.42 -13.88
CA LEU A 17 15.03 8.73 -14.52
C LEU A 17 16.42 8.82 -15.18
N PHE A 18 17.47 8.27 -14.57
CA PHE A 18 18.81 8.23 -15.16
C PHE A 18 18.95 7.22 -16.31
N ILE A 19 18.22 6.09 -16.27
CA ILE A 19 18.24 5.09 -17.36
C ILE A 19 17.47 5.60 -18.59
N ARG A 20 16.48 6.47 -18.41
CA ARG A 20 15.70 7.05 -19.51
C ARG A 20 16.53 7.87 -20.51
N ASP A 21 17.62 8.47 -20.06
CA ASP A 21 18.55 9.22 -20.92
C ASP A 21 19.61 8.33 -21.58
N TYR A 22 19.67 7.05 -21.21
CA TYR A 22 20.60 6.07 -21.80
C TYR A 22 19.97 5.44 -23.06
N PRO A 23 20.73 5.26 -24.16
CA PRO A 23 20.21 4.73 -25.43
C PRO A 23 20.03 3.21 -25.40
N PHE A 24 19.42 2.66 -24.34
CA PHE A 24 18.97 1.28 -24.37
C PHE A 24 17.75 1.21 -25.29
N GLY A 25 17.81 0.36 -26.31
CA GLY A 25 16.73 0.23 -27.31
C GLY A 25 15.34 0.05 -26.68
N GLY A 26 14.32 0.58 -27.36
CA GLY A 26 12.98 0.83 -26.78
C GLY A 26 12.31 -0.36 -26.07
N ALA A 27 12.65 -1.60 -26.41
CA ALA A 27 12.11 -2.78 -25.73
C ALA A 27 12.57 -2.90 -24.26
N LEU A 28 13.85 -2.63 -23.97
CA LEU A 28 14.38 -2.70 -22.60
C LEU A 28 13.81 -1.57 -21.74
N GLN A 29 13.70 -0.37 -22.32
CA GLN A 29 13.07 0.77 -21.67
C GLN A 29 11.60 0.51 -21.33
N THR A 30 10.85 -0.10 -22.26
CA THR A 30 9.44 -0.45 -22.04
C THR A 30 9.26 -1.42 -20.88
N ILE A 31 10.15 -2.42 -20.74
CA ILE A 31 10.09 -3.38 -19.62
C ILE A 31 10.33 -2.66 -18.29
N PHE A 32 11.32 -1.76 -18.25
CA PHE A 32 11.58 -0.94 -17.07
C PHE A 32 10.42 -0.01 -16.73
N ASP A 33 9.78 0.61 -17.73
CA ASP A 33 8.59 1.44 -17.53
C ASP A 33 7.45 0.63 -16.88
N VAL A 34 7.17 -0.57 -17.38
CA VAL A 34 6.12 -1.45 -16.82
C VAL A 34 6.43 -1.85 -15.37
N LEU A 35 7.69 -2.16 -15.06
CA LEU A 35 8.12 -2.46 -13.69
C LEU A 35 7.95 -1.26 -12.76
N VAL A 36 8.29 -0.06 -13.21
CA VAL A 36 8.16 1.16 -12.41
C VAL A 36 6.69 1.50 -12.20
N ILE A 37 5.87 1.45 -13.25
CA ILE A 37 4.43 1.75 -13.18
C ILE A 37 3.71 0.76 -12.24
N SER A 38 4.02 -0.54 -12.33
CA SER A 38 3.42 -1.54 -11.45
C SER A 38 3.82 -1.34 -9.98
N LEU A 39 5.09 -1.01 -9.72
CA LEU A 39 5.55 -0.66 -8.37
C LEU A 39 4.82 0.58 -7.84
N LEU A 40 4.65 1.61 -8.67
CA LEU A 40 3.97 2.85 -8.33
C LEU A 40 2.48 2.61 -8.03
N ALA A 41 1.82 1.73 -8.78
CA ALA A 41 0.44 1.33 -8.55
C ALA A 41 0.25 0.64 -7.20
N VAL A 42 1.17 -0.25 -6.81
CA VAL A 42 1.13 -0.91 -5.49
C VAL A 42 1.27 0.12 -4.37
N VAL A 43 2.21 1.06 -4.51
CA VAL A 43 2.41 2.13 -3.52
C VAL A 43 1.18 3.02 -3.41
N ALA A 44 0.58 3.39 -4.55
CA ALA A 44 -0.65 4.18 -4.59
C ALA A 44 -1.81 3.43 -3.91
N ALA A 45 -1.98 2.14 -4.18
CA ALA A 45 -3.01 1.31 -3.54
C ALA A 45 -2.82 1.23 -2.02
N MET A 46 -1.59 1.08 -1.54
CA MET A 46 -1.29 1.10 -0.10
C MET A 46 -1.58 2.47 0.52
N ALA A 47 -1.21 3.56 -0.15
CA ALA A 47 -1.45 4.93 0.32
C ALA A 47 -2.96 5.24 0.38
N LEU A 48 -3.71 4.88 -0.66
CA LEU A 48 -5.16 5.01 -0.72
C LEU A 48 -5.84 4.13 0.34
N GLY A 49 -5.41 2.88 0.51
CA GLY A 49 -5.93 1.99 1.55
C GLY A 49 -5.67 2.53 2.96
N HIS A 50 -4.49 3.10 3.22
CA HIS A 50 -4.17 3.74 4.50
C HIS A 50 -4.98 5.03 4.71
N LEU A 51 -5.19 5.84 3.67
CA LEU A 51 -6.04 7.03 3.74
C LEU A 51 -7.50 6.66 3.99
N ALA A 52 -8.04 5.70 3.23
CA ALA A 52 -9.38 5.17 3.40
C ALA A 52 -9.58 4.64 4.83
N TYR A 53 -8.62 3.88 5.35
CA TYR A 53 -8.64 3.40 6.73
C TYR A 53 -8.62 4.52 7.76
N ARG A 54 -7.90 5.63 7.53
CA ARG A 54 -7.95 6.80 8.43
C ARG A 54 -9.30 7.49 8.40
N VAL A 55 -9.93 7.55 7.23
CA VAL A 55 -11.26 8.16 7.07
C VAL A 55 -12.32 7.27 7.72
N THR A 56 -12.33 5.97 7.44
CA THR A 56 -13.30 5.02 8.02
C THR A 56 -13.05 4.69 9.48
N LYS A 57 -11.83 4.83 10.02
CA LYS A 57 -11.60 4.74 11.47
C LYS A 57 -12.26 5.86 12.28
N LYS A 58 -12.64 6.98 11.66
CA LYS A 58 -13.52 7.96 12.32
C LYS A 58 -14.94 7.42 12.48
N GLU A 59 -15.31 6.40 11.69
CA GLU A 59 -16.52 5.59 11.81
C GLU A 59 -16.17 4.23 12.43
N LYS A 60 -15.60 4.20 13.65
CA LYS A 60 -15.86 3.01 14.47
C LYS A 60 -17.37 2.97 14.67
N PRO A 61 -18.09 1.91 14.29
CA PRO A 61 -19.46 1.75 14.77
C PRO A 61 -19.38 1.82 16.31
N PRO A 62 -20.27 2.59 16.96
CA PRO A 62 -20.24 2.70 18.41
C PRO A 62 -20.29 1.28 18.97
N ILE A 63 -19.32 0.95 19.82
CA ILE A 63 -19.40 -0.27 20.64
C ILE A 63 -20.74 -0.15 21.38
N ARG A 64 -21.71 -1.00 21.07
CA ARG A 64 -22.93 -1.11 21.85
C ARG A 64 -22.47 -1.39 23.28
N LYS A 65 -22.68 -0.43 24.17
CA LYS A 65 -22.31 -0.51 25.60
C LYS A 65 -23.22 -1.51 26.36
N ASP A 66 -24.09 -2.18 25.63
CA ASP A 66 -25.25 -2.93 26.07
C ASP A 66 -25.16 -4.43 25.72
N GLU A 67 -24.06 -4.89 25.10
CA GLU A 67 -23.82 -6.33 24.94
C GLU A 67 -23.12 -6.89 26.19
N ASN A 68 -23.93 -7.48 27.07
CA ASN A 68 -23.52 -8.11 28.32
C ASN A 68 -22.47 -9.22 28.05
N PRO A 69 -21.27 -9.19 28.67
CA PRO A 69 -20.22 -10.19 28.47
C PRO A 69 -20.57 -11.61 28.95
N GLU A 70 -21.77 -11.85 29.48
CA GLU A 70 -22.22 -13.17 29.92
C GLU A 70 -22.58 -14.13 28.76
N ASP A 71 -23.00 -13.60 27.61
CA ASP A 71 -23.46 -14.43 26.48
C ASP A 71 -22.31 -15.11 25.71
N PHE A 72 -21.06 -14.66 25.89
CA PHE A 72 -19.88 -15.25 25.24
C PHE A 72 -19.31 -16.49 25.96
N LYS A 73 -19.74 -16.76 27.20
CA LYS A 73 -19.27 -17.93 27.97
C LYS A 73 -20.17 -19.16 27.84
N GLY A 74 -21.37 -19.02 27.29
CA GLY A 74 -22.35 -20.11 27.18
C GLY A 74 -22.27 -20.95 25.89
N SER A 75 -21.44 -20.59 24.91
CA SER A 75 -21.45 -21.23 23.57
C SER A 75 -20.22 -22.10 23.28
N GLN A 76 -19.50 -22.56 24.31
CA GLN A 76 -18.27 -23.39 24.19
C GLN A 76 -18.38 -24.73 24.95
N GLN A 77 -19.59 -25.29 25.08
CA GLN A 77 -19.80 -26.69 25.49
C GLN A 77 -20.77 -27.40 24.55
#